data_AF-A0A9D1IMM6-F1
#
_entry.id   AF-A0A9D1IMM6-F1
#
_cell.length_a   1.000
_cell.length_b   1.000
_cell.length_c   1.000
_cell.angle_alpha   90.00
_cell.angle_beta   90.00
_cell.angle_gamma   90.00
#
_symmetry.space_group_name_H-M   'P 1'
#
loop_
_entity.id
_entity.type
_entity.pdbx_description
1 polymer ?
#
loop_
_entity_poly.entity_id
_entity_poly.type
_entity_poly.pdbx_seq_one_letter_code
_entity_poly.pdbx_strand_id
1 'polypeptide(L)' 'ELDNYLLEGDLRREVSMNIKTKMEIGSYQGIRHRRGLPVRGQSTRSNARTRKGRGKTVANKKK' A
#
# COMPACT_ATOMS: atom_id res chain seq x y z
N GLU A 1 -1.27 18.73 27.80
CA GLU A 1 -1.69 17.31 27.68
C GLU A 1 -1.56 16.69 26.29
N LEU A 2 -1.06 17.41 25.27
CA LEU A 2 -0.91 16.88 23.91
C LEU A 2 0.47 16.26 23.61
N ASP A 3 1.50 16.56 24.40
CA ASP A 3 2.88 16.08 24.18
C ASP A 3 3.07 14.57 24.38
N ASN A 4 2.13 13.88 25.04
CA ASN A 4 2.24 12.44 25.28
C ASN A 4 1.66 11.59 24.15
N TYR A 5 1.09 12.21 23.11
CA TYR A 5 0.48 11.49 21.99
C TYR A 5 1.34 11.61 20.74
N LEU A 6 1.56 10.46 20.09
CA LEU A 6 2.15 10.40 18.76
C LEU A 6 1.19 11.03 17.76
N LEU A 7 1.45 12.29 17.41
CA LEU A 7 0.63 13.08 16.52
C LEU A 7 1.27 13.21 15.14
N GLU A 8 0.40 13.54 14.18
CA GLU A 8 0.71 13.98 12.82
C GLU A 8 2.02 13.45 12.21
N GLY A 9 3.10 14.22 12.33
CA GLY A 9 4.39 13.96 11.70
C GLY A 9 5.05 12.69 12.21
N ASP A 10 5.08 12.49 13.52
CA ASP A 10 5.75 11.35 14.15
C ASP A 10 5.00 10.05 13.85
N LEU A 11 3.67 10.08 13.95
CA LEU A 11 2.83 8.93 13.60
C LEU A 11 2.98 8.55 12.11
N ARG A 12 3.03 9.54 11.21
CA ARG A 12 3.24 9.29 9.77
C ARG A 12 4.62 8.68 9.51
N ARG A 13 5.65 9.15 10.21
CA ARG A 13 7.02 8.63 10.10
C ARG A 13 7.10 7.19 10.59
N GLU A 14 6.51 6.90 11.74
CA GLU A 14 6.47 5.56 12.32
C GLU A 14 5.76 4.57 11.39
N VAL A 15 4.56 4.92 10.90
CA VAL A 15 3.82 4.07 9.95
C VAL A 15 4.61 3.82 8.67
N SER A 16 5.30 4.84 8.16
CA SER A 16 6.15 4.71 6.97
C SER A 16 7.34 3.78 7.21
N MET A 17 7.99 3.88 8.38
CA MET A 17 9.05 2.96 8.78
C MET A 17 8.53 1.53 8.89
N ASN A 18 7.38 1.32 9.54
CA ASN A 18 6.76 0.01 9.65
C ASN A 18 6.47 -0.64 8.29
N ILE A 19 6.00 0.14 7.30
CA ILE A 19 5.78 -0.35 5.93
C ILE A 19 7.12 -0.70 5.25
N LYS A 20 8.14 0.14 5.44
CA LYS A 20 9.49 -0.09 4.88
C LYS A 20 10.11 -1.38 5.43
N THR A 21 10.07 -1.59 6.75
CA THR A 21 10.54 -2.81 7.39
C THR A 21 9.82 -4.06 6.85
N LYS A 22 8.49 -4.01 6.67
CA LYS A 22 7.73 -5.12 6.06
C LYS A 22 8.18 -5.44 4.63
N MET A 23 8.57 -4.42 3.87
CA MET A 23 9.08 -4.57 2.51
C MET A 23 10.50 -5.13 2.46
N GLU A 24 11.36 -4.74 3.40
CA GLU A 24 12.75 -5.22 3.53
C GLU A 24 12.79 -6.69 3.95
N ILE A 25 11.98 -7.07 4.94
CA ILE A 25 11.84 -8.46 5.41
C ILE A 25 11.29 -9.39 4.30
N GLY A 26 10.60 -8.85 3.30
CA GLY A 26 9.99 -9.67 2.24
C GLY A 26 8.70 -10.39 2.66
N SER A 27 8.08 -9.95 3.76
CA SER A 27 6.79 -10.46 4.22
C SER A 27 5.71 -10.38 3.11
N TYR A 28 4.68 -11.25 3.18
CA TYR A 28 3.55 -11.19 2.24
C TYR A 28 2.98 -9.77 2.15
N GLN A 29 2.77 -9.12 3.29
CA GLN A 29 2.26 -7.75 3.34
C GLN A 29 3.18 -6.76 2.60
N GLY A 30 4.50 -6.85 2.82
CA GLY A 30 5.50 -6.04 2.13
C GLY A 30 5.46 -6.21 0.61
N ILE A 31 5.37 -7.44 0.11
CA ILE A 31 5.26 -7.73 -1.32
C ILE A 31 3.98 -7.09 -1.91
N ARG A 32 2.87 -7.12 -1.17
CA ARG A 32 1.61 -6.48 -1.59
C ARG A 32 1.71 -4.95 -1.57
N HIS A 33 2.38 -4.37 -0.57
CA HIS A 33 2.66 -2.94 -0.52
C HIS A 33 3.49 -2.50 -1.74
N ARG A 34 4.55 -3.24 -2.08
CA ARG A 34 5.41 -2.98 -3.25
C ARG A 34 4.65 -3.09 -4.58
N ARG A 35 3.77 -4.09 -4.71
CA ARG A 35 2.96 -4.33 -5.92
C ARG A 35 1.72 -3.44 -6.05
N GLY A 36 1.45 -2.57 -5.08
CA GLY A 36 0.23 -1.74 -5.08
C GLY A 36 -1.06 -2.56 -5.00
N LEU A 37 -1.05 -3.67 -4.24
CA LEU A 37 -2.20 -4.54 -4.05
C LEU A 37 -2.77 -4.43 -2.64
N PRO A 38 -4.06 -4.74 -2.43
CA PRO A 38 -4.63 -4.91 -1.10
C PRO A 38 -3.85 -5.92 -0.24
N VAL A 39 -3.68 -5.57 1.03
CA VAL A 39 -2.75 -6.21 1.97
C VAL A 39 -3.47 -7.15 2.96
N ARG A 40 -4.74 -6.88 3.29
CA ARG A 40 -5.54 -7.59 4.29
C ARG A 40 -6.33 -8.79 3.71
N GLY A 41 -5.77 -9.51 2.74
CA GLY A 41 -6.42 -10.71 2.16
C GLY A 41 -7.63 -10.44 1.26
N GLN A 42 -7.84 -9.19 0.82
CA GLN A 42 -8.98 -8.82 -0.01
C GLN A 42 -8.83 -9.35 -1.45
N SER A 43 -9.97 -9.67 -2.08
CA SER A 43 -10.01 -10.06 -3.50
C SER A 43 -9.49 -8.94 -4.40
N THR A 44 -8.70 -9.32 -5.41
CA THR A 44 -8.09 -8.34 -6.34
C THR A 44 -8.65 -8.38 -7.75
N ARG A 45 -9.62 -9.26 -8.02
CA ARG A 45 -10.15 -9.48 -9.38
C ARG A 45 -11.11 -8.37 -9.81
N SER A 46 -12.09 -8.03 -8.98
CA SER A 46 -13.13 -7.04 -9.28
C SER A 46 -12.87 -5.68 -8.62
N ASN A 47 -12.92 -5.60 -7.29
CA ASN A 47 -13.03 -4.34 -6.55
C ASN A 47 -11.76 -4.00 -5.74
N ALA A 48 -10.66 -3.70 -6.43
CA ALA A 48 -9.38 -3.36 -5.80
C ALA A 48 -8.75 -2.04 -6.29
N ARG A 49 -9.57 -1.16 -6.88
CA ARG A 49 -9.11 0.05 -7.58
C ARG A 49 -8.50 1.11 -6.67
N THR A 50 -8.98 1.26 -5.44
CA THR A 50 -8.42 2.22 -4.47
C THR A 50 -6.92 2.01 -4.24
N ARG A 51 -6.46 0.75 -4.25
CA ARG A 51 -5.03 0.41 -4.07
C ARG A 51 -4.27 0.23 -5.38
N LYS A 52 -4.89 -0.39 -6.39
CA LYS A 52 -4.27 -0.65 -7.72
C LYS A 52 -4.13 0.61 -8.58
N GLY A 53 -4.90 1.66 -8.29
CA GLY A 53 -5.04 2.82 -9.15
C GLY A 53 -5.96 2.56 -10.35
N ARG A 54 -6.14 3.64 -11.14
CA ARG A 54 -6.91 3.61 -12.39
C ARG A 54 -6.25 2.63 -13.37
N GLY A 55 -7.07 1.88 -14.11
CA GLY A 55 -6.56 0.94 -15.11
C GLY A 55 -5.73 1.69 -16.14
N LYS A 56 -4.47 1.25 -16.34
CA LYS A 56 -3.68 1.72 -17.47
C LYS A 56 -4.37 1.21 -18.74
N THR A 57 -4.96 2.12 -19.51
CA THR A 57 -5.47 1.81 -20.84
C THR A 57 -4.27 1.51 -21.71
N VAL A 58 -4.14 0.28 -22.19
CA VAL A 58 -3.14 -0.05 -23.20
C VAL A 58 -3.66 0.55 -24.51
N ALA A 59 -3.22 1.77 -24.83
CA ALA A 59 -3.44 2.33 -26.15
C ALA A 59 -2.80 1.38 -27.18
N ASN A 60 -3.55 1.00 -28.21
CA ASN A 60 -3.15 0.14 -29.34
C ASN A 60 -2.96 -1.36 -29.08
N LYS A 61 -3.97 -2.06 -28.55
CA LYS A 61 -4.24 -3.41 -29.08
C LYS A 61 -5.01 -3.25 -30.39
N LYS A 62 -4.31 -3.27 -31.52
CA LYS A 62 -4.97 -3.54 -32.81
C LYS A 62 -5.65 -4.91 -32.70
N LYS A 63 -6.89 -4.98 -33.22
CA LYS A 63 -7.64 -6.21 -33.36
C LYS A 63 -6.88 -7.21 -34.23
#